data_AF-A0A949CJF1-F1
#
_entry.id   AF-A0A949CJF1-F1
#
_cell.length_a   1.000
_cell.length_b   1.000
_cell.length_c   1.000
_cell.angle_alpha   90.00
_cell.angle_beta   90.00
_cell.angle_gamma   90.00
#
_symmetry.space_group_name_H-M   'P 1'
#
loop_
_entity.id
_entity.type
_entity.pdbx_description
1 polymer ?
#
loop_
_entity_poly.entity_id
_entity_poly.type
_entity_poly.pdbx_seq_one_letter_code
_entity_poly.pdbx_strand_id
1 'polypeptide(L)'
;MATNKEFEKIGNLFNKKTAAKPPAYQWQDLALRVIKELSIPDVKKGSVFKACKEKPKNFIESCLNDTKELCKTGDKWKYFFKLITNK
;
A
#
# COMPACT_ATOMS: atom_id res chain seq x y z
N MET A 1 -32.63 28.39 23.22
CA MET A 1 -32.37 28.26 21.77
C MET A 1 -30.97 28.79 21.49
N ALA A 2 -29.99 27.92 21.28
CA ALA A 2 -28.65 28.29 20.84
C ALA A 2 -28.18 27.25 19.81
N THR A 3 -28.09 27.71 18.57
CA THR A 3 -27.97 26.95 17.33
C THR A 3 -26.50 26.74 16.93
N ASN A 4 -26.16 25.47 16.64
CA ASN A 4 -25.38 25.02 15.49
C ASN A 4 -24.16 25.89 15.06
N LYS A 5 -23.09 25.92 15.87
CA LYS A 5 -21.78 26.48 15.44
C LYS A 5 -20.61 25.49 15.45
N GLU A 6 -20.86 24.23 15.77
CA GLU A 6 -19.81 23.22 15.96
C GLU A 6 -19.55 22.35 14.71
N PHE A 7 -20.54 22.23 13.81
CA PHE A 7 -20.40 21.42 12.59
C PHE A 7 -19.67 22.11 11.43
N GLU A 8 -19.49 23.44 11.46
CA GLU A 8 -18.85 24.19 10.37
C GLU A 8 -17.32 24.00 10.31
N LYS A 9 -16.68 23.48 11.39
CA LYS A 9 -15.22 23.26 11.40
C LYS A 9 -14.77 21.93 10.81
N ILE A 10 -15.67 20.97 10.61
CA ILE A 10 -15.31 19.64 10.07
C ILE A 10 -15.17 19.68 8.54
N GLY A 11 -15.88 20.59 7.86
CA GLY A 11 -15.78 20.78 6.41
C GLY A 11 -14.40 21.30 5.95
N ASN A 12 -13.64 21.94 6.83
CA ASN A 12 -12.36 22.56 6.47
C ASN A 12 -11.15 21.60 6.52
N LEU A 13 -11.34 20.36 7.02
CA LEU A 13 -10.30 19.31 7.02
C LEU A 13 -10.18 18.59 5.67
N PHE A 14 -11.16 18.75 4.78
CA PHE A 14 -11.14 18.15 3.44
C PHE A 14 -10.51 19.05 2.36
N ASN A 15 -10.08 20.27 2.72
CA ASN A 15 -9.52 21.21 1.76
C ASN A 15 -8.03 20.97 1.54
N LYS A 16 -7.73 20.19 0.50
CA LYS A 16 -6.55 20.26 -0.38
C LYS A 16 -5.25 20.76 0.27
N LYS A 17 -4.47 19.83 0.82
CA LYS A 17 -3.02 19.94 0.75
C LYS A 17 -2.54 19.17 -0.46
N THR A 18 -2.29 19.88 -1.56
CA THR A 18 -1.31 19.44 -2.56
C THR A 18 0.05 19.46 -1.86
N ALA A 19 0.30 18.45 -1.03
CA ALA A 19 1.60 18.25 -0.43
C ALA A 19 2.52 17.88 -1.58
N ALA A 20 3.50 18.75 -1.87
CA ALA A 20 4.67 18.36 -2.65
C ALA A 20 5.15 17.04 -2.05
N LYS A 21 5.06 15.96 -2.83
CA LYS A 21 5.27 14.60 -2.32
C LYS A 21 6.65 14.60 -1.66
N PRO A 22 6.75 14.42 -0.31
CA PRO A 22 8.04 14.28 0.33
C PRO A 22 8.81 13.18 -0.42
N PRO A 23 10.15 13.25 -0.54
CA PRO A 23 10.94 12.37 -1.40
C PRO A 23 10.40 10.96 -1.24
N ALA A 24 9.69 10.47 -2.27
CA ALA A 24 8.79 9.34 -2.11
C ALA A 24 9.63 8.23 -1.51
N TYR A 25 9.35 7.88 -0.25
CA TYR A 25 10.17 6.92 0.44
C TYR A 25 10.20 5.68 -0.45
N GLN A 26 11.37 5.21 -0.85
CA GLN A 26 11.50 4.22 -1.94
C GLN A 26 10.63 2.97 -1.70
N TRP A 27 10.34 2.65 -0.44
CA TRP A 27 9.44 1.57 -0.03
C TRP A 27 7.94 1.86 -0.28
N GLN A 28 7.50 3.11 -0.25
CA GLN A 28 6.12 3.49 -0.57
C GLN A 28 5.84 3.31 -2.06
N ASP A 29 6.75 3.78 -2.91
CA ASP A 29 6.62 3.61 -4.37
C ASP A 29 6.66 2.12 -4.73
N LEU A 30 7.56 1.36 -4.10
CA LEU A 30 7.61 -0.10 -4.21
C LEU A 30 6.28 -0.76 -3.79
N ALA A 31 5.72 -0.36 -2.65
CA ALA A 31 4.45 -0.91 -2.18
C ALA A 31 3.31 -0.60 -3.17
N LEU A 32 3.22 0.63 -3.67
CA LEU A 32 2.22 1.02 -4.67
C LEU A 32 2.37 0.21 -5.96
N ARG A 33 3.60 -0.03 -6.42
CA ARG A 33 3.91 -0.88 -7.57
C ARG A 33 3.43 -2.32 -7.34
N VAL A 34 3.78 -2.92 -6.21
CA VAL A 34 3.37 -4.29 -5.84
C VAL A 34 1.85 -4.41 -5.79
N ILE A 35 1.17 -3.45 -5.16
CA ILE A 35 -0.30 -3.41 -5.05
C ILE A 35 -0.93 -3.40 -6.44
N LYS A 36 -0.41 -2.59 -7.36
CA LYS A 36 -0.90 -2.48 -8.74
C LYS A 36 -0.66 -3.76 -9.55
N GLU A 37 0.54 -4.34 -9.46
CA GLU A 37 0.95 -5.51 -10.24
C GLU A 37 0.23 -6.80 -9.82
N LEU A 38 -0.03 -6.96 -8.52
CA LEU A 38 -0.69 -8.15 -7.98
C LEU A 38 -2.19 -7.95 -7.77
N SER A 39 -2.74 -6.80 -8.19
CA SER A 39 -4.13 -6.40 -7.96
C SER A 39 -4.57 -6.63 -6.50
N ILE A 40 -3.77 -6.14 -5.56
CA ILE A 40 -4.00 -6.36 -4.14
C ILE A 40 -5.22 -5.53 -3.67
N PRO A 41 -6.21 -6.15 -3.02
CA PRO A 41 -7.37 -5.43 -2.51
C PRO A 41 -7.00 -4.44 -1.40
N ASP A 42 -7.76 -3.35 -1.29
CA ASP A 42 -7.52 -2.26 -0.32
C ASP A 42 -7.32 -2.73 1.12
N VAL A 43 -8.10 -3.73 1.53
CA VAL A 43 -8.02 -4.34 2.87
C VAL A 43 -6.64 -4.90 3.22
N LYS A 44 -5.83 -5.28 2.22
CA LYS A 44 -4.49 -5.84 2.41
C LYS A 44 -3.36 -4.88 2.08
N LYS A 45 -3.65 -3.67 1.55
CA LYS A 45 -2.62 -2.67 1.22
C LYS A 45 -1.76 -2.33 2.44
N GLY A 46 -2.37 -2.19 3.63
CA GLY A 46 -1.64 -1.94 4.87
C GLY A 46 -0.55 -2.98 5.16
N SER A 47 -0.84 -4.27 4.92
CA SER A 47 0.14 -5.35 5.08
C SER A 47 1.27 -5.27 4.04
N VAL A 48 0.99 -4.82 2.81
CA VAL A 48 2.01 -4.60 1.78
C VAL A 48 2.94 -3.45 2.16
N PHE A 49 2.38 -2.33 2.62
CA PHE A 49 3.16 -1.20 3.10
C PHE A 49 4.04 -1.58 4.28
N LYS A 50 3.50 -2.35 5.23
CA LYS A 50 4.29 -2.89 6.35
C LYS A 50 5.43 -3.78 5.86
N ALA A 51 5.15 -4.73 4.97
CA ALA A 51 6.18 -5.62 4.41
C ALA A 51 7.28 -4.86 3.65
N CYS A 52 6.92 -3.87 2.83
CA CYS A 52 7.90 -3.05 2.09
C CYS A 52 8.74 -2.15 3.00
N LYS A 53 8.22 -1.80 4.18
CA LYS A 53 8.95 -1.01 5.19
C LYS A 53 9.90 -1.88 6.02
N GLU A 54 9.49 -3.10 6.35
CA GLU A 54 10.26 -4.00 7.23
C GLU A 54 11.31 -4.83 6.48
N LYS A 55 11.05 -5.20 5.23
CA LYS A 55 11.94 -6.02 4.41
C LYS A 55 12.73 -5.16 3.42
N PRO A 56 13.96 -5.57 3.04
CA PRO A 56 14.74 -4.83 2.05
C PRO A 56 14.08 -4.87 0.67
N LYS A 57 14.26 -3.80 -0.12
CA LYS A 57 13.68 -3.65 -1.47
C LYS A 57 13.93 -4.87 -2.36
N ASN A 58 15.17 -5.36 -2.39
CA ASN A 58 15.57 -6.48 -3.24
C ASN A 58 14.79 -7.77 -2.93
N PHE A 59 14.45 -8.00 -1.65
CA PHE A 59 13.65 -9.13 -1.23
C PHE A 59 12.21 -9.03 -1.74
N ILE A 60 11.60 -7.86 -1.63
CA ILE A 60 10.24 -7.61 -2.13
C ILE A 60 10.19 -7.73 -3.66
N GLU A 61 11.19 -7.21 -4.36
CA GLU A 61 11.28 -7.33 -5.83
C GLU A 61 11.46 -8.79 -6.27
N SER A 62 12.31 -9.57 -5.58
CA SER A 62 12.42 -11.02 -5.83
C SER A 62 11.09 -11.71 -5.61
N CYS A 63 10.42 -11.48 -4.47
CA CYS A 63 9.11 -12.08 -4.19
C CYS A 63 8.05 -11.70 -5.23
N LEU A 64 8.08 -10.46 -5.73
CA LEU A 64 7.19 -9.99 -6.79
C LEU A 64 7.47 -10.74 -8.10
N ASN A 65 8.73 -10.90 -8.49
CA ASN A 65 9.13 -11.63 -9.69
C ASN A 65 8.75 -13.12 -9.59
N ASP A 66 9.12 -13.80 -8.50
CA ASP A 66 8.72 -15.18 -8.22
C ASP A 66 7.20 -15.37 -8.33
N THR A 67 6.44 -14.45 -7.75
CA THR A 67 4.97 -14.48 -7.81
C THR A 67 4.47 -14.33 -9.26
N LYS A 68 5.09 -13.48 -10.07
CA LYS A 68 4.70 -13.27 -11.48
C LYS A 68 5.05 -14.48 -12.35
N GLU A 69 6.17 -15.14 -12.08
CA GLU A 69 6.62 -16.30 -12.84
C GLU A 69 5.81 -17.56 -12.50
N LEU A 70 5.57 -17.80 -11.22
CA LEU A 70 4.93 -19.01 -10.71
C LEU A 70 3.39 -18.92 -10.73
N CYS A 71 2.82 -17.73 -10.53
CA CYS A 71 1.37 -17.55 -10.45
C CYS A 71 0.83 -16.77 -11.66
N LYS A 72 0.59 -17.50 -12.75
CA LYS A 72 0.04 -16.93 -14.00
C LYS A 72 -1.48 -16.68 -13.92
N THR A 73 -2.19 -17.42 -13.08
CA THR A 73 -3.66 -17.36 -12.91
C THR A 73 -4.05 -17.43 -11.43
N GLY A 74 -5.11 -16.72 -11.03
CA GLY A 74 -5.65 -16.72 -9.67
C GLY A 74 -5.17 -15.58 -8.76
N ASP A 75 -5.31 -15.77 -7.44
CA ASP A 75 -5.00 -14.78 -6.40
C ASP A 75 -3.50 -14.65 -6.14
N LYS A 76 -2.76 -14.02 -7.05
CA LYS A 76 -1.30 -13.81 -6.98
C LYS A 76 -0.83 -13.21 -5.65
N TRP A 77 -1.64 -12.31 -5.08
CA TRP A 77 -1.37 -11.68 -3.80
C TRP A 77 -1.27 -12.68 -2.64
N LYS A 78 -2.04 -13.79 -2.65
CA LYS A 78 -1.95 -14.82 -1.60
C LYS A 78 -0.58 -15.48 -1.60
N TYR A 79 -0.06 -15.79 -2.79
CA TYR A 79 1.26 -16.39 -2.95
C TYR A 79 2.36 -15.42 -2.51
N PHE A 80 2.27 -14.16 -2.92
CA PHE A 80 3.19 -13.10 -2.48
C PHE A 80 3.25 -12.97 -0.96
N PHE A 81 2.10 -12.94 -0.28
CA PHE A 81 2.07 -12.91 1.18
C PHE A 81 2.66 -14.19 1.81
N LYS A 82 2.44 -15.35 1.21
CA LYS A 82 3.06 -16.60 1.65
C LYS A 82 4.59 -16.51 1.57
N LEU A 83 5.15 -15.95 0.49
CA LEU A 83 6.60 -15.75 0.35
C LEU A 83 7.15 -14.78 1.41
N ILE A 84 6.44 -13.69 1.69
CA ILE A 84 6.86 -12.70 2.69
C ILE A 84 6.84 -13.27 4.11
N THR A 85 5.82 -14.05 4.46
CA THR A 85 5.66 -14.60 5.81
C THR A 85 6.57 -15.79 6.08
N ASN A 86 6.91 -16.57 5.05
CA ASN A 86 7.64 -17.83 5.20
C ASN A 86 9.17 -17.69 5.10
N LYS A 87 9.70 -16.45 5.06
CA LYS A 87 11.13 -16.13 5.06
C LYS A 87 11.44 -15.02 6.06
#